data_AF-A0A2N1S428-F1
#
_entry.id   AF-A0A2N1S428-F1
#
_cell.length_a   1.000
_cell.length_b   1.000
_cell.length_c   1.000
_cell.angle_alpha   90.00
_cell.angle_beta   90.00
_cell.angle_gamma   90.00
#
_symmetry.space_group_name_H-M   'P 1'
#
loop_
_entity.id
_entity.type
_entity.pdbx_description
1 polymer ?
#
loop_
_entity_poly.entity_id
_entity_poly.type
_entity_poly.pdbx_seq_one_letter_code
_entity_poly.pdbx_strand_id
1 'polypeptide(L)'
;MYSPLQTGQDLDTIPITQEEVVMELFDIAIRMETEGAAFYRDLVNKATSEGFKNIFKMLADDEDRHKAIFEAMKANTSIPASTTDASVRAAQIFKKFSKADFLGEENQLALYEDALEIELKSIEFYSEQHELVTDVKQKRALANIIEEERRHYDLIDDIIVMVERPENWVEHAEFGVREDY
;
A
#
# COMPACT_ATOMS: atom_id res chain seq x y z
N MET A 1 -64.33 23.15 -4.88
CA MET A 1 -63.28 22.33 -5.52
C MET A 1 -61.94 22.92 -5.15
N TYR A 2 -60.96 22.05 -4.94
CA TYR A 2 -59.55 22.29 -4.58
C TYR A 2 -59.25 22.53 -3.09
N SER A 3 -58.94 21.41 -2.42
CA SER A 3 -57.99 21.38 -1.30
C SER A 3 -56.57 21.51 -1.85
N PRO A 4 -55.67 22.29 -1.23
CA PRO A 4 -54.26 22.28 -1.59
C PRO A 4 -53.58 20.99 -1.08
N LEU A 5 -52.71 20.44 -1.91
CA LEU A 5 -51.81 19.32 -1.60
C LEU A 5 -50.84 19.71 -0.48
N GLN A 6 -50.70 18.84 0.52
CA GLN A 6 -49.52 18.84 1.41
C GLN A 6 -48.32 18.34 0.61
N THR A 7 -47.46 19.25 0.18
CA THR A 7 -46.13 18.94 -0.35
C THR A 7 -45.10 19.09 0.76
N GLY A 8 -44.28 18.06 0.94
CA GLY A 8 -43.11 18.07 1.81
C GLY A 8 -42.99 16.80 2.63
N GLN A 9 -42.76 15.65 1.97
CA GLN A 9 -42.02 14.58 2.65
C GLN A 9 -40.57 15.05 2.63
N ASP A 10 -40.12 15.61 3.75
CA ASP A 10 -38.69 15.67 4.05
C ASP A 10 -38.19 14.22 4.04
N LEU A 11 -37.37 13.89 3.04
CA LEU A 11 -36.63 12.65 3.03
C LEU A 11 -35.58 12.79 4.15
N ASP A 12 -35.96 12.33 5.35
CA ASP A 12 -35.07 12.20 6.49
C ASP A 12 -33.80 11.45 6.04
N THR A 13 -32.70 12.18 5.88
CA THR A 13 -31.37 11.57 5.79
C THR A 13 -31.09 10.94 7.14
N ILE A 14 -31.22 9.61 7.22
CA ILE A 14 -30.83 8.87 8.43
C ILE A 14 -29.35 9.18 8.69
N PRO A 15 -29.00 9.74 9.86
CA PRO A 15 -27.60 10.01 10.18
C PRO A 15 -26.85 8.69 10.29
N ILE A 16 -25.86 8.51 9.41
CA ILE A 16 -24.94 7.36 9.43
C ILE A 16 -24.12 7.47 10.71
N THR A 17 -24.02 6.37 11.46
CA THR A 17 -23.20 6.31 12.67
C THR A 17 -21.71 6.33 12.33
N GLN A 18 -20.87 6.84 13.25
CA GLN A 18 -19.42 6.79 13.08
C GLN A 18 -18.91 5.35 12.86
N GLU A 19 -19.57 4.37 13.48
CA GLU A 19 -19.24 2.94 13.32
C GLU A 19 -19.56 2.43 11.90
N GLU A 20 -20.68 2.83 11.31
CA GLU A 20 -21.02 2.49 9.91
C GLU A 20 -20.05 3.12 8.91
N VAL A 21 -19.63 4.37 9.14
CA VAL A 21 -18.59 5.02 8.32
C VAL A 21 -17.27 4.26 8.38
N VAL A 22 -16.84 3.85 9.58
CA VAL A 22 -15.59 3.09 9.75
C VAL A 22 -15.66 1.72 9.05
N MET A 23 -16.80 1.04 9.09
CA MET A 23 -16.98 -0.24 8.38
C MET A 23 -16.88 -0.08 6.85
N GLU A 24 -17.45 0.99 6.29
CA GLU A 24 -17.34 1.29 4.85
C GLU A 24 -15.90 1.62 4.45
N LEU A 25 -15.17 2.33 5.31
CA LEU A 25 -13.75 2.64 5.11
C LEU A 25 -12.88 1.37 5.07
N PHE A 26 -13.14 0.39 5.94
CA PHE A 26 -12.44 -0.90 5.88
C PHE A 26 -12.75 -1.70 4.61
N ASP A 27 -13.96 -1.58 4.04
CA ASP A 27 -14.27 -2.20 2.74
C ASP A 27 -13.48 -1.59 1.58
N ILE A 28 -13.22 -0.28 1.65
CA ILE A 28 -12.37 0.39 0.68
C ILE A 28 -10.92 -0.08 0.86
N ALA A 29 -10.41 -0.13 2.10
CA ALA A 29 -9.06 -0.63 2.37
C ALA A 29 -8.86 -2.06 1.87
N ILE A 30 -9.78 -2.99 2.19
CA ILE A 30 -9.72 -4.39 1.71
C ILE A 30 -9.66 -4.48 0.18
N ARG A 31 -10.35 -3.57 -0.52
CA ARG A 31 -10.30 -3.50 -1.99
C ARG A 31 -8.95 -2.99 -2.48
N MET A 32 -8.44 -1.91 -1.91
CA MET A 32 -7.12 -1.35 -2.23
C MET A 32 -6.04 -2.42 -2.09
N GLU A 33 -6.03 -3.13 -0.96
CA GLU A 33 -5.10 -4.24 -0.71
C GLU A 33 -5.25 -5.39 -1.73
N THR A 34 -6.49 -5.74 -2.08
CA THR A 34 -6.73 -6.79 -3.07
C THR A 34 -6.23 -6.39 -4.46
N GLU A 35 -6.41 -5.12 -4.84
CA GLU A 35 -5.97 -4.56 -6.12
C GLU A 35 -4.44 -4.41 -6.16
N GLY A 36 -3.81 -3.92 -5.09
CA GLY A 36 -2.35 -3.85 -4.93
C GLY A 36 -1.71 -5.23 -5.00
N ALA A 37 -2.24 -6.22 -4.27
CA ALA A 37 -1.77 -7.59 -4.33
C ALA A 37 -1.89 -8.21 -5.73
N ALA A 38 -2.93 -7.85 -6.49
CA ALA A 38 -3.08 -8.31 -7.87
C ALA A 38 -2.09 -7.63 -8.81
N PHE A 39 -1.87 -6.33 -8.62
CA PHE A 39 -0.91 -5.53 -9.38
C PHE A 39 0.53 -6.07 -9.21
N TYR A 40 0.96 -6.32 -7.97
CA TYR A 40 2.29 -6.88 -7.73
C TYR A 40 2.47 -8.29 -8.29
N ARG A 41 1.43 -9.13 -8.27
CA ARG A 41 1.49 -10.45 -8.93
C ARG A 41 1.62 -10.33 -10.45
N ASP A 42 1.04 -9.29 -11.06
CA ASP A 42 1.25 -9.01 -12.48
C ASP A 42 2.70 -8.58 -12.76
N LEU A 43 3.29 -7.74 -11.89
CA LEU A 43 4.71 -7.38 -11.95
C LEU A 43 5.64 -8.59 -11.81
N VAL A 44 5.31 -9.59 -10.98
CA VAL A 44 6.08 -10.85 -10.92
C VAL A 44 6.15 -11.54 -12.29
N ASN A 45 5.08 -11.50 -13.08
CA ASN A 45 5.05 -12.12 -14.41
C ASN A 45 5.83 -11.31 -15.46
N LYS A 46 5.96 -9.99 -15.26
CA LYS A 46 6.67 -9.08 -16.17
C LYS A 46 8.14 -8.88 -15.82
N ALA A 47 8.53 -9.17 -14.59
CA ALA A 47 9.90 -9.01 -14.10
C ALA A 47 10.89 -9.84 -14.90
N THR A 48 12.00 -9.21 -15.27
CA THR A 48 13.05 -9.77 -16.13
C THR A 48 14.12 -10.54 -15.34
N SER A 49 14.24 -10.27 -14.03
CA SER A 49 15.19 -10.95 -13.14
C SER A 49 14.49 -11.68 -11.99
N GLU A 50 15.12 -12.72 -11.47
CA GLU A 50 14.65 -13.41 -10.26
C GLU A 50 14.69 -12.50 -9.03
N GLY A 51 15.58 -11.48 -9.01
CA GLY A 51 15.61 -10.48 -7.95
C GLY A 51 14.31 -9.68 -7.88
N PHE A 52 13.88 -9.13 -9.01
CA PHE A 52 12.63 -8.36 -9.10
C PHE A 52 11.40 -9.23 -8.83
N LYS A 53 11.36 -10.46 -9.36
CA LYS A 53 10.27 -11.41 -9.04
C LYS A 53 10.11 -11.63 -7.54
N ASN A 54 11.23 -11.78 -6.83
CA ASN A 54 11.19 -11.99 -5.38
C ASN A 54 10.70 -10.74 -4.64
N ILE A 55 11.11 -9.54 -5.07
CA ILE A 55 10.63 -8.28 -4.49
C ILE A 55 9.12 -8.15 -4.69
N PHE A 56 8.63 -8.24 -5.93
CA PHE A 56 7.21 -8.06 -6.21
C PHE A 56 6.34 -9.14 -5.58
N LYS A 57 6.86 -10.38 -5.49
CA LYS A 57 6.16 -11.43 -4.74
C LYS A 57 6.04 -11.08 -3.26
N MET A 58 7.09 -10.54 -2.65
CA MET A 58 7.06 -10.14 -1.26
C MET A 58 6.08 -8.99 -1.03
N LEU A 59 6.03 -7.99 -1.90
CA LEU A 59 5.03 -6.91 -1.82
C LEU A 59 3.60 -7.47 -1.91
N ALA A 60 3.33 -8.35 -2.88
CA ALA A 60 2.02 -9.02 -2.99
C ALA A 60 1.64 -9.84 -1.74
N ASP A 61 2.61 -10.52 -1.12
CA ASP A 61 2.41 -11.30 0.11
C ASP A 61 2.20 -10.38 1.33
N ASP A 62 2.66 -9.12 1.28
CA ASP A 62 2.45 -8.11 2.32
C ASP A 62 1.05 -7.51 2.20
N GLU A 63 0.60 -7.15 0.99
CA GLU A 63 -0.78 -6.68 0.75
C GLU A 63 -1.85 -7.70 1.16
N ASP A 64 -1.61 -9.00 0.89
CA ASP A 64 -2.50 -10.07 1.36
C ASP A 64 -2.62 -10.09 2.90
N ARG A 65 -1.55 -9.74 3.62
CA ARG A 65 -1.58 -9.66 5.10
C ARG A 65 -2.29 -8.41 5.57
N HIS A 66 -2.03 -7.26 4.94
CA HIS A 66 -2.73 -6.01 5.24
C HIS A 66 -4.24 -6.20 5.08
N LYS A 67 -4.66 -6.79 3.95
CA LYS A 67 -6.05 -7.22 3.73
C LYS A 67 -6.61 -8.04 4.88
N ALA A 68 -5.91 -9.08 5.30
CA ALA A 68 -6.37 -9.95 6.40
C ALA A 68 -6.50 -9.18 7.73
N ILE A 69 -5.65 -8.18 7.96
CA ILE A 69 -5.75 -7.29 9.11
C ILE A 69 -7.00 -6.40 9.01
N PHE A 70 -7.28 -5.80 7.85
CA PHE A 70 -8.51 -5.03 7.63
C PHE A 70 -9.77 -5.87 7.76
N GLU A 71 -9.78 -7.10 7.22
CA GLU A 71 -10.88 -8.06 7.40
C GLU A 71 -11.10 -8.38 8.88
N ALA A 72 -10.02 -8.58 9.65
CA ALA A 72 -10.11 -8.84 11.07
C ALA A 72 -10.64 -7.62 11.86
N MET A 73 -10.19 -6.42 11.52
CA MET A 73 -10.66 -5.17 12.12
C MET A 73 -12.16 -4.94 11.83
N LYS A 74 -12.59 -5.15 10.58
CA LYS A 74 -13.99 -5.05 10.17
C LYS A 74 -14.87 -6.06 10.89
N ALA A 75 -14.41 -7.31 11.04
CA ALA A 75 -15.14 -8.36 11.75
C ALA A 75 -15.07 -8.23 13.28
N ASN A 76 -14.30 -7.26 13.79
CA ASN A 76 -13.97 -7.09 15.21
C ASN A 76 -13.44 -8.40 15.85
N THR A 77 -12.53 -9.06 15.15
CA THR A 77 -11.89 -10.32 15.58
C THR A 77 -10.44 -10.11 16.01
N SER A 78 -9.73 -11.19 16.33
CA SER A 78 -8.31 -11.09 16.68
C SER A 78 -7.49 -10.64 15.48
N ILE A 79 -6.83 -9.48 15.61
CA ILE A 79 -5.91 -8.97 14.61
C ILE A 79 -4.71 -9.94 14.50
N PRO A 80 -4.35 -10.39 13.28
CA PRO A 80 -3.16 -11.20 13.07
C PRO A 80 -1.89 -10.52 13.58
N ALA A 81 -0.93 -11.30 14.07
CA ALA A 81 0.37 -10.74 14.46
C ALA A 81 1.10 -10.22 13.22
N SER A 82 1.62 -8.99 13.28
CA SER A 82 2.54 -8.48 12.27
C SER A 82 3.80 -9.35 12.25
N THR A 83 4.19 -9.81 11.07
CA THR A 83 5.39 -10.60 10.82
C THR A 83 6.53 -9.71 10.34
N THR A 84 7.73 -10.27 10.16
CA THR A 84 8.86 -9.51 9.62
C THR A 84 8.49 -8.89 8.28
N ASP A 85 8.72 -7.59 8.19
CA ASP A 85 8.46 -6.66 7.10
C ASP A 85 9.24 -7.00 5.81
N ALA A 86 8.58 -6.89 4.65
CA ALA A 86 9.20 -7.16 3.35
C ALA A 86 10.35 -6.21 3.02
N SER A 87 10.33 -4.96 3.44
CA SER A 87 11.39 -3.99 3.12
C SER A 87 12.75 -4.41 3.70
N VAL A 88 12.77 -4.96 4.91
CA VAL A 88 13.98 -5.52 5.56
C VAL A 88 14.54 -6.68 4.74
N ARG A 89 13.66 -7.54 4.21
CA ARG A 89 14.05 -8.63 3.31
C ARG A 89 14.50 -8.09 1.95
N ALA A 90 13.85 -7.06 1.43
CA ALA A 90 14.13 -6.48 0.12
C ALA A 90 15.53 -5.87 0.08
N ALA A 91 15.95 -5.14 1.11
CA ALA A 91 17.32 -4.61 1.22
C ALA A 91 18.41 -5.69 1.07
N GLN A 92 18.15 -6.92 1.51
CA GLN A 92 19.07 -8.04 1.33
C GLN A 92 19.06 -8.61 -0.10
N ILE A 93 17.94 -8.48 -0.80
CA ILE A 93 17.82 -8.84 -2.21
C ILE A 93 18.53 -7.77 -3.06
N PHE A 94 18.29 -6.48 -2.81
CA PHE A 94 18.92 -5.35 -3.50
C PHE A 94 20.45 -5.43 -3.53
N LYS A 95 21.08 -5.81 -2.40
CA LYS A 95 22.54 -6.01 -2.34
C LYS A 95 23.10 -7.05 -3.32
N LYS A 96 22.23 -7.89 -3.90
CA LYS A 96 22.61 -8.93 -4.87
C LYS A 96 22.34 -8.53 -6.31
N PHE A 97 21.69 -7.38 -6.55
CA PHE A 97 21.44 -6.90 -7.89
C PHE A 97 22.75 -6.50 -8.56
N SER A 98 22.78 -6.65 -9.88
CA SER A 98 23.79 -6.11 -10.77
C SER A 98 23.19 -4.99 -11.60
N LYS A 99 24.05 -4.14 -12.18
CA LYS A 99 23.59 -3.13 -13.15
C LYS A 99 22.74 -3.73 -14.27
N ALA A 100 23.07 -4.94 -14.73
CA ALA A 100 22.35 -5.62 -15.80
C ALA A 100 20.90 -5.96 -15.43
N ASP A 101 20.62 -6.19 -14.14
CA ASP A 101 19.25 -6.46 -13.68
C ASP A 101 18.36 -5.24 -13.87
N PHE A 102 18.85 -4.03 -13.57
CA PHE A 102 18.09 -2.78 -13.74
C PHE A 102 17.94 -2.37 -15.21
N LEU A 103 18.96 -2.58 -16.04
CA LEU A 103 18.86 -2.34 -17.49
C LEU A 103 17.77 -3.20 -18.16
N GLY A 104 17.46 -4.36 -17.59
CA GLY A 104 16.38 -5.23 -18.05
C GLY A 104 14.99 -4.63 -17.85
N GLU A 105 14.84 -3.67 -16.94
CA GLU A 105 13.55 -3.11 -16.53
C GLU A 105 13.25 -1.71 -17.09
N GLU A 106 14.15 -1.09 -17.88
CA GLU A 106 13.99 0.29 -18.38
C GLU A 106 12.63 0.55 -19.06
N ASN A 107 12.08 -0.46 -19.74
CA ASN A 107 10.78 -0.34 -20.42
C ASN A 107 9.56 -0.47 -19.49
N GLN A 108 9.78 -0.69 -18.18
CA GLN A 108 8.74 -0.89 -17.17
C GLN A 108 8.60 0.30 -16.21
N LEU A 109 9.33 1.41 -16.45
CA LEU A 109 9.34 2.59 -15.57
C LEU A 109 7.93 3.09 -15.21
N ALA A 110 7.04 3.23 -16.20
CA ALA A 110 5.66 3.67 -15.98
C ALA A 110 4.88 2.72 -15.03
N LEU A 111 5.18 1.42 -15.03
CA LEU A 111 4.56 0.49 -14.10
C LEU A 111 5.08 0.67 -12.67
N TYR A 112 6.31 1.14 -12.50
CA TYR A 112 6.85 1.44 -11.18
C TYR A 112 6.31 2.77 -10.64
N GLU A 113 6.10 3.76 -11.51
CA GLU A 113 5.39 4.99 -11.16
C GLU A 113 3.94 4.68 -10.71
N ASP A 114 3.23 3.81 -11.44
CA ASP A 114 1.90 3.33 -11.03
C ASP A 114 1.95 2.63 -9.65
N ALA A 115 2.98 1.81 -9.41
CA ALA A 115 3.17 1.14 -8.11
C ALA A 115 3.39 2.15 -6.97
N LEU A 116 4.22 3.16 -7.21
CA LEU A 116 4.50 4.23 -6.25
C LEU A 116 3.25 5.04 -5.91
N GLU A 117 2.40 5.31 -6.91
CA GLU A 117 1.12 6.00 -6.71
C GLU A 117 0.13 5.15 -5.89
N ILE A 118 0.11 3.82 -6.10
CA ILE A 118 -0.68 2.90 -5.28
C ILE A 118 -0.27 3.01 -3.81
N GLU A 119 1.03 2.93 -3.51
CA GLU A 119 1.53 3.03 -2.14
C GLU A 119 1.21 4.37 -1.50
N LEU A 120 1.40 5.47 -2.23
CA LEU A 120 1.09 6.81 -1.74
C LEU A 120 -0.40 6.95 -1.36
N LYS A 121 -1.30 6.46 -2.22
CA LYS A 121 -2.75 6.47 -1.96
C LYS A 121 -3.12 5.63 -0.75
N SER A 122 -2.50 4.46 -0.57
CA SER A 122 -2.69 3.63 0.63
C SER A 122 -2.26 4.37 1.89
N ILE A 123 -1.06 4.96 1.89
CA ILE A 123 -0.53 5.74 3.02
C ILE A 123 -1.48 6.88 3.40
N GLU A 124 -1.92 7.67 2.42
CA GLU A 124 -2.83 8.80 2.65
C GLU A 124 -4.16 8.32 3.25
N PHE A 125 -4.79 7.33 2.61
CA PHE A 125 -6.08 6.81 3.03
C PHE A 125 -6.04 6.19 4.43
N TYR A 126 -5.03 5.39 4.73
CA TYR A 126 -4.90 4.76 6.06
C TYR A 126 -4.55 5.77 7.15
N SER A 127 -3.80 6.83 6.81
CA SER A 127 -3.54 7.94 7.74
C SER A 127 -4.83 8.67 8.12
N GLU A 128 -5.75 8.88 7.17
CA GLU A 128 -7.08 9.45 7.47
C GLU A 128 -7.90 8.50 8.36
N GLN A 129 -7.92 7.21 8.05
CA GLN A 129 -8.62 6.22 8.88
C GLN A 129 -8.10 6.16 10.32
N HIS A 130 -6.78 6.26 10.50
CA HIS A 130 -6.12 6.23 11.81
C HIS A 130 -6.62 7.34 12.75
N GLU A 131 -6.97 8.50 12.19
CA GLU A 131 -7.55 9.62 12.95
C GLU A 131 -9.01 9.38 13.33
N LEU A 132 -9.75 8.60 12.53
CA LEU A 132 -11.17 8.33 12.73
C LEU A 132 -11.47 7.16 13.68
N VAL A 133 -10.63 6.12 13.70
CA VAL A 133 -10.81 4.98 14.60
C VAL A 133 -10.58 5.40 16.05
N THR A 134 -11.28 4.78 17.00
CA THR A 134 -11.10 5.06 18.44
C THR A 134 -10.55 3.87 19.22
N ASP A 135 -10.70 2.65 18.69
CA ASP A 135 -10.15 1.44 19.30
C ASP A 135 -8.61 1.46 19.23
N VAL A 136 -7.97 1.24 20.38
CA VAL A 136 -6.51 1.32 20.53
C VAL A 136 -5.80 0.23 19.73
N LYS A 137 -6.41 -0.95 19.56
CA LYS A 137 -5.81 -2.05 18.80
C LYS A 137 -5.89 -1.75 17.30
N GLN A 138 -7.03 -1.25 16.82
CA GLN A 138 -7.20 -0.81 15.43
C GLN A 138 -6.24 0.34 15.09
N LYS A 139 -6.13 1.36 15.97
CA LYS A 139 -5.13 2.44 15.79
C LYS A 139 -3.72 1.89 15.64
N ARG A 140 -3.32 0.99 16.54
CA ARG A 140 -1.98 0.38 16.47
C ARG A 140 -1.77 -0.44 15.20
N ALA A 141 -2.78 -1.19 14.76
CA ALA A 141 -2.70 -1.97 13.54
C ALA A 141 -2.55 -1.06 12.30
N LEU A 142 -3.37 -0.01 12.19
CA LEU A 142 -3.26 1.00 11.13
C LEU A 142 -1.90 1.69 11.13
N ALA A 143 -1.40 2.10 12.30
CA ALA A 143 -0.09 2.72 12.40
C ALA A 143 1.04 1.80 11.91
N ASN A 144 0.95 0.49 12.15
CA ASN A 144 1.90 -0.47 11.63
C ASN A 144 1.78 -0.63 10.11
N ILE A 145 0.57 -0.74 9.56
CA ILE A 145 0.33 -0.85 8.10
C ILE A 145 0.88 0.38 7.40
N ILE A 146 0.53 1.59 7.85
CA ILE A 146 1.03 2.86 7.28
C ILE A 146 2.57 2.87 7.21
N GLU A 147 3.22 2.35 8.23
CA GLU A 147 4.67 2.31 8.33
C GLU A 147 5.28 1.19 7.45
N GLU A 148 4.56 0.08 7.21
CA GLU A 148 4.88 -0.91 6.18
C GLU A 148 4.74 -0.31 4.76
N GLU A 149 3.64 0.38 4.43
CA GLU A 149 3.44 1.02 3.11
C GLU A 149 4.44 2.13 2.81
N ARG A 150 4.85 2.91 3.83
CA ARG A 150 5.94 3.90 3.64
C ARG A 150 7.23 3.25 3.17
N ARG A 151 7.53 2.05 3.67
CA ARG A 151 8.72 1.33 3.25
C ARG A 151 8.54 0.64 1.90
N HIS A 152 7.32 0.27 1.52
CA HIS A 152 7.02 -0.13 0.15
C HIS A 152 7.23 1.03 -0.83
N TYR A 153 6.71 2.21 -0.49
CA TYR A 153 6.94 3.45 -1.26
C TYR A 153 8.43 3.74 -1.43
N ASP A 154 9.20 3.77 -0.35
CA ASP A 154 10.65 4.03 -0.40
C ASP A 154 11.38 3.00 -1.26
N LEU A 155 10.96 1.73 -1.20
CA LEU A 155 11.53 0.66 -2.01
C LEU A 155 11.30 0.87 -3.50
N ILE A 156 10.10 1.30 -3.88
CA ILE A 156 9.73 1.54 -5.28
C ILE A 156 10.40 2.80 -5.80
N ASP A 157 10.48 3.85 -4.98
CA ASP A 157 11.26 5.06 -5.27
C ASP A 157 12.72 4.71 -5.57
N ASP A 158 13.34 3.87 -4.75
CA ASP A 158 14.69 3.34 -5.00
C ASP A 158 14.77 2.58 -6.33
N ILE A 159 13.79 1.74 -6.68
CA ILE A 159 13.76 1.03 -7.96
C ILE A 159 13.71 2.02 -9.12
N ILE A 160 12.81 3.00 -9.07
CA ILE A 160 12.64 4.02 -10.11
C ILE A 160 13.97 4.75 -10.33
N VAL A 161 14.59 5.24 -9.26
CA VAL A 161 15.90 5.93 -9.34
C VAL A 161 16.96 5.05 -9.99
N MET A 162 17.01 3.77 -9.64
CA MET A 162 18.01 2.82 -10.18
C MET A 162 17.74 2.44 -11.64
N VAL A 163 16.48 2.40 -12.07
CA VAL A 163 16.08 2.13 -13.45
C VAL A 163 16.32 3.36 -14.34
N GLU A 164 16.05 4.56 -13.84
CA GLU A 164 16.31 5.82 -14.56
C GLU A 164 17.80 6.15 -14.67
N ARG A 165 18.60 5.82 -13.63
CA ARG A 165 20.01 6.20 -13.52
C ARG A 165 20.91 5.04 -13.05
N PRO A 166 21.02 3.95 -13.85
CA PRO A 166 21.73 2.73 -13.45
C PRO A 166 23.25 2.92 -13.28
N GLU A 167 23.84 4.03 -13.74
CA GLU A 167 25.22 4.42 -13.47
C GLU A 167 25.48 4.95 -12.05
N ASN A 168 24.47 5.45 -11.34
CA ASN A 168 24.61 5.92 -9.96
C ASN A 168 24.73 4.77 -8.93
N TRP A 169 24.62 3.52 -9.40
CA TRP A 169 24.76 2.29 -8.64
C TRP A 169 25.99 2.22 -7.74
N VAL A 170 27.12 2.82 -8.16
CA VAL A 170 28.38 2.76 -7.38
C VAL A 170 28.38 3.71 -6.19
N GLU A 171 27.58 4.79 -6.21
CA GLU A 171 27.52 5.77 -5.11
C GLU A 171 26.42 5.46 -4.09
N HIS A 172 25.36 4.73 -4.49
CA HIS A 172 24.23 4.37 -3.61
C HIS A 172 24.36 3.00 -2.92
N ALA A 173 25.45 2.26 -3.12
CA ALA A 173 25.68 0.99 -2.42
C ALA A 173 25.79 1.14 -0.88
N GLU A 174 25.89 2.37 -0.37
CA GLU A 174 25.65 2.73 1.02
C GLU A 174 24.16 3.09 1.23
N PHE A 175 23.30 2.08 1.25
CA PHE A 175 21.85 2.17 1.58
C PHE A 175 21.61 2.65 3.03
N GLY A 176 22.04 3.86 3.39
CA GLY A 176 21.94 4.36 4.76
C GLY A 176 22.18 5.85 4.97
N VAL A 177 22.63 6.62 3.98
CA VAL A 177 22.74 8.09 4.12
C VAL A 177 22.32 8.75 2.80
N ARG A 178 21.10 9.28 2.75
CA ARG A 178 20.75 10.33 1.78
C ARG A 178 21.06 11.67 2.47
N GLU A 179 21.96 12.50 1.92
CA GLU A 179 21.95 13.92 2.27
C GLU A 179 20.81 14.58 1.49
N ASP A 180 19.94 15.29 2.20
CA ASP A 180 18.92 16.14 1.60
C ASP A 180 19.61 17.19 0.71
N TYR A 181 19.34 17.15 -0.59
CA TYR A 181 19.75 18.20 -1.54
C TYR A 181 18.63 19.22 -1.76
#